data_AF-A0A2A3IXN1-F1
#
_entry.id   AF-A0A2A3IXN1-F1
#
_cell.length_a   1.000
_cell.length_b   1.000
_cell.length_c   1.000
_cell.angle_alpha   90.00
_cell.angle_beta   90.00
_cell.angle_gamma   90.00
#
_symmetry.space_group_name_H-M   'P 1'
#
loop_
_entity.id
_entity.type
_entity.pdbx_description
1 polymer ?
#
loop_
_entity_poly.entity_id
_entity_poly.type
_entity_poly.pdbx_seq_one_letter_code
_entity_poly.pdbx_strand_id
1 'polypeptide(L)'
;MTESGEPELTVYYRHLAALLKRSDDENFRALLEQARRVSRGEYETGLYDHQQAFRLLWRHLDRSNYLRQAHYDAHTRLACGRAAPGEAADLELFLTVHAQVRAIAARTT
;
A
#
# COMPACT_ATOMS: atom_id res chain seq x y z
N MET A 1 14.09 -0.59 -33.40
CA MET A 1 12.91 -1.01 -32.64
C MET A 1 13.29 -2.24 -31.83
N THR A 2 13.59 -2.03 -30.57
CA THR A 2 13.71 -3.09 -29.56
C THR A 2 12.89 -2.58 -28.38
N GLU A 3 11.60 -2.93 -28.40
CA GLU A 3 10.69 -2.77 -27.27
C GLU A 3 11.24 -3.58 -26.10
N SER A 4 11.89 -2.91 -25.16
CA SER A 4 12.34 -3.52 -23.90
C SER A 4 11.12 -3.72 -22.98
N GLY A 5 10.39 -4.82 -23.18
CA GLY A 5 9.36 -5.29 -22.24
C GLY A 5 9.95 -6.04 -21.02
N GLU A 6 11.25 -6.31 -21.01
CA GLU A 6 11.96 -7.04 -19.94
C GLU A 6 12.13 -6.31 -18.59
N PRO A 7 12.31 -4.97 -18.49
CA PRO A 7 12.52 -4.33 -17.20
C PRO A 7 11.26 -4.32 -16.33
N GLU A 8 10.07 -4.13 -16.91
CA GLU A 8 8.81 -4.07 -16.16
C GLU A 8 8.43 -5.41 -15.52
N LEU A 9 8.60 -6.51 -16.27
CA LEU A 9 8.37 -7.86 -15.74
C LEU A 9 9.34 -8.17 -14.59
N THR A 10 10.60 -7.73 -14.70
CA THR A 10 11.61 -7.93 -13.66
C THR A 10 11.26 -7.18 -12.37
N VAL A 11 10.75 -5.95 -12.45
CA VAL A 11 10.30 -5.17 -11.29
C VAL A 11 9.07 -5.82 -10.63
N TYR A 12 8.09 -6.22 -11.43
CA TYR A 12 6.89 -6.91 -10.94
C TYR A 12 7.25 -8.20 -10.19
N TYR A 13 8.08 -9.07 -10.77
CA TYR A 13 8.48 -10.32 -10.13
C TYR A 13 9.33 -10.10 -8.87
N ARG A 14 10.15 -9.05 -8.83
CA ARG A 14 10.89 -8.67 -7.62
C ARG A 14 9.94 -8.30 -6.47
N HIS A 15 8.91 -7.49 -6.75
CA HIS A 15 7.92 -7.15 -5.74
C HIS A 15 7.10 -8.36 -5.29
N LEU A 16 6.70 -9.22 -6.22
CA LEU A 16 5.98 -10.45 -5.90
C LEU A 16 6.82 -11.40 -5.03
N ALA A 17 8.10 -11.58 -5.36
CA ALA A 17 9.01 -12.41 -4.57
C ALA A 17 9.25 -11.86 -3.16
N ALA A 18 9.29 -10.53 -3.00
CA ALA A 18 9.41 -9.89 -1.69
C ALA A 18 8.11 -10.05 -0.86
N LEU A 19 6.95 -9.91 -1.51
CA LEU A 19 5.64 -10.02 -0.88
C LEU A 19 5.41 -11.40 -0.25
N LEU A 20 5.80 -12.47 -0.95
CA LEU A 20 5.63 -13.86 -0.46
C LEU A 20 6.56 -14.24 0.71
N LYS A 21 7.57 -13.43 1.02
CA LYS A 21 8.53 -13.68 2.11
C LYS A 21 8.17 -12.95 3.40
N ARG A 22 7.22 -12.03 3.34
CA ARG A 22 6.86 -11.11 4.43
C ARG A 22 5.58 -11.56 5.12
N SER A 23 5.44 -11.23 6.40
CA SER A 23 4.15 -11.32 7.09
C SER A 23 3.19 -10.25 6.57
N ASP A 24 1.89 -10.39 6.87
CA ASP A 24 0.89 -9.38 6.53
C ASP A 24 1.20 -8.03 7.20
N ASP A 25 1.71 -8.02 8.44
CA ASP A 25 2.13 -6.80 9.13
C ASP A 25 3.30 -6.10 8.40
N GLU A 26 4.28 -6.87 7.95
CA GLU A 26 5.42 -6.34 7.18
C GLU A 26 4.98 -5.82 5.81
N ASN A 27 4.06 -6.53 5.16
CA ASN A 27 3.44 -6.10 3.91
C ASN A 27 2.59 -4.84 4.10
N PHE A 28 1.91 -4.69 5.24
CA PHE A 28 1.15 -3.50 5.58
C PHE A 28 2.06 -2.29 5.84
N ARG A 29 3.17 -2.47 6.55
CA ARG A 29 4.18 -1.41 6.69
C ARG A 29 4.76 -1.00 5.33
N ALA A 30 5.08 -1.98 4.49
CA ALA A 30 5.55 -1.70 3.13
C ALA A 30 4.50 -0.95 2.30
N LEU A 31 3.22 -1.28 2.43
CA LEU A 31 2.12 -0.58 1.76
C LEU A 31 2.09 0.90 2.15
N LEU A 32 2.21 1.19 3.45
CA LEU A 32 2.23 2.56 3.97
C LEU A 32 3.45 3.35 3.49
N GLU A 33 4.60 2.70 3.38
CA GLU A 33 5.79 3.33 2.82
C GLU A 33 5.58 3.70 1.35
N GLN A 34 5.03 2.79 0.53
CA GLN A 34 4.71 3.10 -0.87
C GLN A 34 3.68 4.24 -0.96
N ALA A 35 2.65 4.23 -0.11
CA ALA A 35 1.65 5.29 -0.05
C ALA A 35 2.26 6.67 0.30
N ARG A 36 3.23 6.71 1.22
CA ARG A 36 3.98 7.95 1.54
C ARG A 36 4.79 8.44 0.37
N ARG A 37 5.59 7.56 -0.25
CA ARG A 37 6.43 7.91 -1.40
C ARG A 37 5.57 8.49 -2.54
N VAL A 38 4.47 7.81 -2.88
CA VAL A 38 3.50 8.29 -3.88
C VAL A 38 2.86 9.63 -3.50
N SER A 39 2.47 9.80 -2.24
CA SER A 39 1.84 11.06 -1.78
C SER A 39 2.81 12.24 -1.75
N ARG A 40 4.10 12.00 -1.46
CA ARG A 40 5.12 13.06 -1.32
C ARG A 40 5.82 13.41 -2.63
N GLY A 41 5.68 12.62 -3.68
CA GLY A 41 6.44 12.85 -4.90
C GLY A 41 7.93 12.52 -4.77
N GLU A 42 8.33 11.82 -3.70
CA GLU A 42 9.73 11.51 -3.39
C GLU A 42 10.07 10.11 -3.93
N TYR A 43 10.73 10.07 -5.10
CA TYR A 43 11.03 8.82 -5.78
C TYR A 43 12.53 8.65 -6.05
N GLU A 44 13.15 7.68 -5.40
CA GLU A 44 14.51 7.18 -5.74
C GLU A 44 14.46 6.28 -7.00
N THR A 45 13.30 5.68 -7.27
CA THR A 45 12.98 4.85 -8.45
C THR A 45 11.85 5.49 -9.27
N GLY A 46 11.30 4.82 -10.29
CA GLY A 46 10.19 5.40 -11.05
C GLY A 46 8.89 5.47 -10.23
N LEU A 47 8.08 6.52 -10.41
CA LEU A 47 6.71 6.60 -9.86
C LEU A 47 5.89 5.36 -10.21
N TYR A 48 6.07 4.84 -11.42
CA TYR A 48 5.42 3.62 -11.89
C TYR A 48 5.74 2.41 -11.01
N ASP A 49 7.01 2.23 -10.61
CA ASP A 49 7.43 1.10 -9.77
C ASP A 49 6.75 1.14 -8.40
N HIS A 50 6.72 2.32 -7.78
CA HIS A 50 6.03 2.54 -6.50
C HIS A 50 4.52 2.29 -6.60
N GLN A 51 3.89 2.69 -7.70
CA GLN A 51 2.46 2.40 -7.94
C GLN A 51 2.21 0.90 -8.13
N GLN A 52 3.06 0.18 -8.85
CA GLN A 52 2.91 -1.27 -9.04
C GLN A 52 3.11 -2.02 -7.72
N ALA A 53 4.13 -1.65 -6.94
CA ALA A 53 4.35 -2.20 -5.61
C ALA A 53 3.15 -1.96 -4.69
N PHE A 54 2.61 -0.74 -4.68
CA PHE A 54 1.40 -0.41 -3.92
C PHE A 54 0.20 -1.28 -4.33
N ARG A 55 -0.08 -1.40 -5.63
CA ARG A 55 -1.21 -2.21 -6.15
C ARG A 55 -1.08 -3.69 -5.76
N LEU A 56 0.14 -4.23 -5.82
CA LEU A 56 0.41 -5.62 -5.43
C LEU A 56 0.16 -5.86 -3.95
N LEU A 57 0.72 -5.01 -3.09
CA LEU A 57 0.54 -5.10 -1.63
C LEU A 57 -0.94 -4.93 -1.25
N TRP A 58 -1.62 -3.95 -1.84
CA TRP A 58 -3.05 -3.72 -1.61
C TRP A 58 -3.87 -4.97 -1.92
N ARG A 59 -3.72 -5.53 -3.13
CA ARG A 59 -4.49 -6.72 -3.56
C ARG A 59 -4.19 -7.94 -2.68
N HIS A 60 -2.96 -8.10 -2.22
CA HIS A 60 -2.60 -9.22 -1.37
C HIS A 60 -3.27 -9.13 0.01
N LEU A 61 -3.15 -7.98 0.67
CA LEU A 61 -3.74 -7.75 1.99
C LEU A 61 -5.27 -7.69 1.97
N ASP A 62 -5.86 -7.28 0.83
CA ASP A 62 -7.30 -7.33 0.64
C ASP A 62 -7.80 -8.78 0.58
N ARG A 63 -7.09 -9.65 -0.16
CA ARG A 63 -7.43 -11.09 -0.27
C ARG A 63 -7.33 -11.83 1.06
N SER A 64 -6.41 -11.45 1.94
CA SER A 64 -6.32 -12.04 3.28
C SER A 64 -7.32 -11.45 4.29
N ASN A 65 -8.20 -10.53 3.88
CA ASN A 65 -9.06 -9.70 4.75
C ASN A 65 -8.28 -8.81 5.74
N TYR A 66 -6.96 -8.74 5.65
CA TYR A 66 -6.12 -7.96 6.55
C TYR A 66 -6.48 -6.47 6.49
N LEU A 67 -6.72 -5.90 5.29
CA LEU A 67 -7.08 -4.48 5.16
C LEU A 67 -8.39 -4.13 5.90
N ARG A 68 -9.36 -5.05 5.91
CA ARG A 68 -10.62 -4.85 6.64
C ARG A 68 -10.39 -4.79 8.14
N GLN A 69 -9.58 -5.71 8.67
CA GLN A 69 -9.22 -5.73 10.09
C GLN A 69 -8.41 -4.47 10.46
N ALA A 70 -7.38 -4.15 9.68
CA ALA A 70 -6.56 -2.96 9.86
C ALA A 70 -7.40 -1.67 9.82
N HIS A 71 -8.43 -1.60 8.98
CA HIS A 71 -9.33 -0.44 8.91
C HIS A 71 -10.12 -0.25 10.21
N TYR A 72 -10.68 -1.33 10.76
CA TYR A 72 -11.38 -1.27 12.06
C TYR A 72 -10.44 -0.89 13.19
N ASP A 73 -9.25 -1.50 13.22
CA ASP A 73 -8.25 -1.25 14.26
C ASP A 73 -7.73 0.18 14.19
N ALA A 74 -7.49 0.72 13.00
CA ALA A 74 -7.07 2.12 12.80
C ALA A 74 -8.07 3.11 13.42
N HIS A 75 -9.36 2.98 13.10
CA HIS A 75 -10.42 3.82 13.68
C HIS A 75 -10.46 3.72 15.20
N THR A 76 -10.42 2.50 15.74
CA THR A 76 -10.47 2.25 17.18
C THR A 76 -9.28 2.89 17.89
N ARG A 77 -8.07 2.71 17.35
CA ARG A 77 -6.83 3.18 17.97
C ARG A 77 -6.71 4.70 17.94
N LEU A 78 -7.11 5.34 16.84
CA LEU A 78 -7.18 6.79 16.74
C LEU A 78 -8.23 7.37 17.69
N ALA A 79 -9.45 6.82 17.72
CA ALA A 79 -10.52 7.29 18.58
C ALA A 79 -10.18 7.16 20.09
N CYS A 80 -9.47 6.10 20.48
CA CYS A 80 -9.06 5.89 21.87
C CYS A 80 -7.76 6.60 22.26
N GLY A 81 -7.10 7.34 21.37
CA GLY A 81 -5.81 7.99 21.64
C GLY A 81 -4.68 6.99 21.96
N ARG A 82 -4.76 5.76 21.44
CA ARG A 82 -3.82 4.65 21.73
C ARG A 82 -2.69 4.52 20.71
N ALA A 83 -2.57 5.46 19.79
CA ALA A 83 -1.52 5.48 18.78
C ALA A 83 -0.41 6.45 19.21
N ALA A 84 0.86 6.03 19.11
CA ALA A 84 1.98 6.96 19.22
C ALA A 84 1.92 8.00 18.07
N PRO A 85 2.49 9.21 18.19
CA PRO A 85 2.33 10.25 17.16
C PRO A 85 2.71 9.82 15.74
N GLY A 86 3.84 9.12 15.57
CA GLY A 86 4.26 8.60 14.26
C GLY A 86 3.35 7.50 13.73
N GLU A 87 2.75 6.72 14.62
CA GLU A 87 1.78 5.70 14.27
C GLU A 87 0.41 6.29 13.93
N ALA A 88 -0.02 7.37 14.60
CA ALA A 88 -1.26 8.06 14.29
C ALA A 88 -1.25 8.60 12.86
N ALA A 89 -0.15 9.24 12.44
CA ALA A 89 0.03 9.71 11.06
C ALA A 89 -0.06 8.56 10.03
N ASP A 90 0.44 7.39 10.38
CA ASP A 90 0.39 6.20 9.52
C ASP A 90 -1.02 5.64 9.39
N LEU A 91 -1.76 5.59 10.49
CA LEU A 91 -3.16 5.17 10.50
C LEU A 91 -4.04 6.17 9.74
N GLU A 92 -3.80 7.47 9.87
CA GLU A 92 -4.52 8.51 9.12
C GLU A 92 -4.25 8.43 7.62
N LEU A 93 -2.98 8.24 7.23
CA LEU A 93 -2.62 8.00 5.84
C LEU A 93 -3.32 6.76 5.29
N PHE A 94 -3.29 5.66 6.04
CA PHE A 94 -3.98 4.44 5.65
C PHE A 94 -5.48 4.66 5.42
N LEU A 95 -6.17 5.29 6.37
CA LEU A 95 -7.61 5.57 6.27
C LEU A 95 -7.92 6.48 5.08
N THR A 96 -7.08 7.48 4.82
CA THR A 96 -7.21 8.38 3.67
C THR A 96 -7.11 7.61 2.35
N VAL A 97 -6.07 6.80 2.19
CA VAL A 97 -5.84 5.98 1.00
C VAL A 97 -6.97 4.97 0.83
N HIS A 98 -7.42 4.33 1.91
CA HIS A 98 -8.53 3.38 1.88
C HIS A 98 -9.83 4.03 1.41
N ALA A 99 -10.15 5.24 1.89
CA ALA A 99 -11.30 6.00 1.41
C ALA A 99 -11.18 6.34 -0.08
N GLN A 100 -10.00 6.75 -0.55
CA GLN A 100 -9.75 7.08 -1.95
C GLN A 100 -9.92 5.84 -2.86
N VAL A 101 -9.34 4.69 -2.49
CA VAL A 101 -9.47 3.45 -3.26
C VAL A 101 -10.94 3.04 -3.38
N ARG A 102 -11.71 3.12 -2.28
CA ARG A 102 -13.16 2.82 -2.31
C ARG A 102 -13.94 3.81 -3.18
N ALA A 103 -13.62 5.10 -3.11
CA ALA A 103 -14.27 6.12 -3.93
C ALA A 103 -14.00 5.91 -5.43
N ILE A 104 -12.78 5.49 -5.80
CA ILE A 104 -12.44 5.14 -7.18
C ILE A 104 -13.22 3.90 -7.62
N ALA A 105 -13.25 2.84 -6.81
CA ALA A 105 -13.97 1.61 -7.13
C ALA A 105 -15.47 1.86 -7.37
N ALA A 106 -16.09 2.71 -6.55
CA ALA A 106 -17.51 3.07 -6.69
C ALA A 106 -17.84 3.90 -7.94
N ARG A 107 -16.86 4.58 -8.56
CA ARG A 107 -17.04 5.34 -9.81
C ARG A 107 -16.90 4.47 -11.06
N THR A 108 -16.36 3.28 -10.91
CA THR A 108 -16.09 2.34 -12.01
C THR A 108 -17.12 1.21 -12.10
N THR A 109 -18.12 1.20 -11.21
CA THR A 109 -19.27 0.29 -11.17
C THR A 109 -20.55 0.98 -11.59
#